data_AF-A0AAD7QUY7-F1
#
_entry.id   AF-A0AAD7QUY7-F1
#
_cell.length_a   1.000
_cell.length_b   1.000
_cell.length_c   1.000
_cell.angle_alpha   90.00
_cell.angle_beta   90.00
_cell.angle_gamma   90.00
#
_symmetry.space_group_name_H-M   'P 1'
#
loop_
_entity.id
_entity.type
_entity.pdbx_description
1 polymer ?
#
loop_
_entity_poly.entity_id
_entity_poly.type
_entity_poly.pdbx_seq_one_letter_code
_entity_poly.pdbx_strand_id
1 'polypeptide(L)'
;MVFSILGAQPLTIVGITGLISLFNYTIYDIITQYDPSIYPQFMCWTAIWAAIFHWLVALWNMCDYTRYATEFSSESFGMYVGIIYIVKGVEELVSEFSTKGSAAGYLSSMIAILYSRLYMLSRSWDQAPSGNLGAEAYWQIMPMLSAPYSWWAFQVSLAI
;
A
#
# COMPACT_ATOMS: atom_id res chain seq x y z
N MET A 1 -12.88 -8.89 -2.19
CA MET A 1 -13.70 -9.89 -2.90
C MET A 1 -14.77 -9.26 -3.78
N VAL A 2 -15.68 -8.46 -3.22
CA VAL A 2 -16.79 -7.87 -4.01
C VAL A 2 -16.30 -7.05 -5.20
N PHE A 3 -15.28 -6.19 -5.01
CA PHE A 3 -14.69 -5.39 -6.09
C PHE A 3 -14.05 -6.23 -7.20
N SER A 4 -13.43 -7.35 -6.87
CA SER A 4 -12.77 -8.22 -7.86
C SER A 4 -13.76 -8.96 -8.77
N ILE A 5 -15.01 -9.13 -8.34
CA ILE A 5 -16.07 -9.82 -9.10
C ILE A 5 -16.89 -8.82 -9.92
N LEU A 6 -17.18 -7.63 -9.37
CA LEU A 6 -18.06 -6.64 -9.97
C LEU A 6 -17.33 -5.47 -10.64
N GLY A 7 -16.01 -5.39 -10.50
CA GLY A 7 -15.19 -4.31 -11.07
C GLY A 7 -14.87 -4.53 -12.55
N ALA A 8 -14.81 -3.42 -13.31
CA ALA A 8 -14.43 -3.45 -14.73
C ALA A 8 -12.95 -3.78 -14.98
N GLN A 9 -12.10 -3.69 -13.94
CA GLN A 9 -10.66 -3.99 -14.01
C GLN A 9 -10.23 -4.88 -12.83
N PRO A 10 -10.27 -6.22 -12.98
CA PRO A 10 -9.96 -7.16 -11.89
C PRO A 10 -8.48 -7.17 -11.48
N LEU A 11 -7.58 -6.61 -12.31
CA LEU A 11 -6.15 -6.47 -11.98
C LEU A 11 -5.90 -5.36 -10.93
N THR A 12 -6.88 -4.48 -10.69
CA THR A 12 -6.75 -3.42 -9.68
C THR A 12 -6.84 -4.00 -8.28
N ILE A 13 -5.76 -3.84 -7.52
CA ILE A 13 -5.72 -4.17 -6.09
C ILE A 13 -6.24 -2.98 -5.30
N VAL A 14 -7.39 -3.16 -4.65
CA VAL A 14 -7.94 -2.17 -3.72
C VAL A 14 -7.45 -2.46 -2.31
N GLY A 15 -6.98 -1.41 -1.64
CA GLY A 15 -6.46 -1.47 -0.27
C GLY A 15 -6.64 -0.14 0.44
N ILE A 16 -6.36 -0.13 1.74
CA ILE A 16 -6.37 1.09 2.55
C ILE A 16 -5.08 1.86 2.26
N THR A 17 -5.17 3.17 2.11
CA THR A 17 -4.02 4.04 1.81
C THR A 17 -3.85 5.09 2.88
N GLY A 18 -2.70 5.76 2.84
CA GLY A 18 -2.39 6.77 3.84
C GLY A 18 -3.25 8.00 3.91
N LEU A 19 -3.83 8.36 2.77
CA LEU A 19 -4.66 9.54 2.73
C LEU A 19 -6.03 9.24 3.37
N ILE A 20 -6.50 7.99 3.31
CA ILE A 20 -7.76 7.63 3.94
C ILE A 20 -7.62 7.52 5.47
N SER A 21 -6.53 6.97 6.02
CA SER A 21 -6.40 6.95 7.48
C SER A 21 -5.97 8.30 8.05
N LEU A 22 -5.18 9.12 7.33
CA LEU A 22 -5.00 10.54 7.66
C LEU A 22 -6.35 11.28 7.75
N PHE A 23 -7.26 11.07 6.80
CA PHE A 23 -8.60 11.65 6.85
C PHE A 23 -9.43 11.15 8.04
N ASN A 24 -9.31 9.87 8.39
CA ASN A 24 -9.96 9.33 9.60
C ASN A 24 -9.37 9.91 10.88
N TYR A 25 -8.05 10.12 10.95
CA TYR A 25 -7.38 10.73 12.09
C TYR A 25 -7.81 12.18 12.29
N THR A 26 -7.93 12.97 11.22
CA THR A 26 -8.39 14.36 11.34
C THR A 26 -9.85 14.44 11.77
N ILE A 27 -10.72 13.58 11.23
CA ILE A 27 -12.11 13.49 11.71
C ILE A 27 -12.16 13.11 13.19
N TYR A 28 -11.37 12.11 13.58
CA TYR A 28 -11.32 11.66 14.97
C TYR A 28 -10.87 12.80 15.90
N ASP A 29 -9.80 13.51 15.56
CA ASP A 29 -9.26 14.61 16.35
C ASP A 29 -10.21 15.82 16.47
N ILE A 30 -11.07 16.05 15.47
CA ILE A 30 -12.13 17.06 15.54
C ILE A 30 -13.25 16.59 16.47
N ILE A 31 -13.69 15.34 16.35
CA ILE A 31 -14.86 14.81 17.08
C ILE A 31 -14.55 14.60 18.56
N THR A 32 -13.33 14.19 18.90
CA THR A 32 -12.89 14.02 20.29
C THR A 32 -12.94 15.32 21.10
N GLN A 33 -12.85 16.48 20.45
CA GLN A 33 -13.03 17.79 21.10
C GLN A 33 -14.48 18.03 21.54
N TYR A 34 -15.46 17.34 20.95
CA TYR A 34 -16.88 17.48 21.26
C TYR A 34 -17.40 16.28 22.04
N ASP A 35 -17.51 15.12 21.40
CA ASP A 35 -17.98 13.87 21.99
C ASP A 35 -17.42 12.67 21.20
N PRO A 36 -16.50 11.89 21.80
CA PRO A 36 -15.93 10.71 21.16
C PRO A 36 -16.95 9.62 20.77
N SER A 37 -18.10 9.56 21.44
CA SER A 37 -19.12 8.52 21.20
C SER A 37 -19.85 8.67 19.87
N ILE A 38 -19.83 9.88 19.29
CA ILE A 38 -20.52 10.22 18.04
C ILE A 38 -19.68 9.82 16.81
N TYR A 39 -18.37 9.57 16.98
CA TYR A 39 -17.45 9.22 15.90
C TYR A 39 -17.99 8.16 14.90
N PRO A 40 -18.45 6.97 15.33
CA PRO A 40 -18.94 5.95 14.38
C PRO A 40 -20.19 6.39 13.60
N GLN A 41 -21.07 7.20 14.21
CA GLN A 41 -22.27 7.72 13.55
C GLN A 41 -21.91 8.75 12.49
N PHE A 42 -20.95 9.63 12.80
CA PHE A 42 -20.44 10.61 11.86
C PHE A 42 -19.70 9.97 10.68
N MET A 43 -18.94 8.89 10.93
CA MET A 43 -18.29 8.11 9.87
C MET A 43 -19.30 7.47 8.91
N CYS A 44 -20.41 6.94 9.44
CA CYS A 44 -21.50 6.42 8.62
C CYS A 44 -22.12 7.51 7.74
N TRP A 45 -22.36 8.70 8.31
CA TRP A 45 -22.90 9.84 7.57
C TRP A 45 -21.95 10.28 6.43
N THR A 46 -20.65 10.31 6.70
CA THR A 46 -19.62 10.64 5.69
C THR A 46 -19.62 9.62 4.55
N ALA A 47 -19.75 8.33 4.86
CA ALA A 47 -19.84 7.27 3.85
C ALA A 47 -21.10 7.38 2.97
N ILE A 48 -22.25 7.78 3.54
CA ILE A 48 -23.48 8.02 2.78
C ILE A 48 -23.27 9.15 1.76
N TRP A 49 -22.70 10.28 2.16
CA TRP A 49 -22.41 11.38 1.25
C TRP A 49 -21.39 10.99 0.18
N ALA A 50 -20.35 10.23 0.52
CA ALA A 50 -19.39 9.71 -0.44
C ALA A 50 -20.07 8.83 -1.51
N ALA A 51 -21.01 7.97 -1.12
CA ALA A 51 -21.77 7.13 -2.05
C ALA A 51 -22.68 7.97 -2.96
N ILE A 52 -23.36 8.99 -2.42
CA ILE A 52 -24.20 9.91 -3.20
C ILE A 52 -23.35 10.62 -4.26
N PHE A 53 -22.23 11.24 -3.86
CA PHE A 53 -21.34 11.91 -4.81
C PHE A 53 -20.77 10.95 -5.86
N HIS A 54 -20.46 9.71 -5.49
CA HIS A 54 -20.01 8.70 -6.44
C HIS A 54 -21.05 8.42 -7.54
N TRP A 55 -22.33 8.33 -7.17
CA TRP A 55 -23.41 8.13 -8.13
C TRP A 55 -23.63 9.37 -9.00
N LEU A 56 -23.53 10.57 -8.43
CA LEU A 56 -23.62 11.82 -9.18
C LEU A 56 -22.52 11.93 -10.25
N VAL A 57 -21.26 11.65 -9.89
CA VAL A 57 -20.11 11.65 -10.81
C VAL A 57 -20.32 10.65 -11.95
N ALA A 58 -20.90 9.47 -11.64
CA ALA A 58 -21.23 8.46 -12.64
C ALA A 58 -22.33 8.92 -13.60
N LEU A 59 -23.39 9.57 -13.10
CA LEU A 59 -24.49 10.08 -13.93
C LEU A 59 -24.06 11.24 -14.83
N TRP A 60 -23.19 12.13 -14.34
CA TRP A 60 -22.63 13.24 -15.11
C TRP A 60 -21.48 12.84 -16.05
N ASN A 61 -21.15 11.55 -16.12
CA ASN A 61 -20.05 11.00 -16.91
C ASN A 61 -18.71 11.76 -16.70
N MET A 62 -18.43 12.17 -15.45
CA MET A 62 -17.21 12.91 -15.14
C MET A 62 -15.95 12.04 -15.33
N CYS A 63 -16.10 10.73 -15.50
CA CYS A 63 -15.00 9.82 -15.81
C CYS A 63 -14.29 10.17 -17.13
N ASP A 64 -14.97 10.80 -18.10
CA ASP A 64 -14.34 11.24 -19.35
C ASP A 64 -13.23 12.27 -19.13
N TYR A 65 -13.29 13.04 -18.03
CA TYR A 65 -12.24 14.01 -17.69
C TYR A 65 -10.90 13.38 -17.34
N THR A 66 -10.87 12.10 -16.95
CA THR A 66 -9.62 11.40 -16.64
C THR A 66 -8.68 11.30 -17.85
N ARG A 67 -9.21 11.42 -19.08
CA ARG A 67 -8.40 11.48 -20.31
C ARG A 67 -7.50 12.72 -20.38
N TYR A 68 -7.83 13.79 -19.66
CA TYR A 68 -6.99 14.99 -19.60
C TYR A 68 -5.82 14.85 -18.61
N ALA A 69 -5.77 13.77 -17.82
CA ALA A 69 -4.61 13.47 -16.99
C ALA A 69 -3.44 13.05 -17.90
N THR A 70 -2.33 13.76 -17.80
CA THR A 70 -1.13 13.52 -18.60
C THR A 70 -0.25 12.43 -17.99
N GLU A 71 0.58 11.80 -18.82
CA GLU A 71 1.57 10.80 -18.37
C GLU A 71 2.49 11.39 -17.27
N PHE A 72 2.92 12.63 -17.44
CA PHE A 72 3.72 13.36 -16.44
C PHE A 72 3.04 13.41 -15.05
N SER A 73 1.73 13.63 -15.01
CA SER A 73 0.99 13.66 -13.73
C SER A 73 0.95 12.29 -13.08
N SER A 74 0.74 11.22 -13.87
CA SER A 74 0.70 9.84 -13.36
C SER A 74 2.07 9.36 -12.85
N GLU A 75 3.16 9.68 -13.56
CA GLU A 75 4.52 9.34 -13.15
C GLU A 75 4.94 10.11 -11.89
N SER A 76 4.63 11.40 -11.82
CA SER A 76 4.89 12.22 -10.64
C SER A 76 4.11 11.72 -9.41
N PHE A 77 2.86 11.30 -9.59
CA PHE A 77 2.07 10.70 -8.51
C PHE A 77 2.65 9.34 -8.05
N GLY A 78 3.07 8.50 -9.00
CA GLY A 78 3.76 7.24 -8.70
C GLY A 78 5.05 7.46 -7.89
N MET A 79 5.83 8.47 -8.25
CA MET A 79 7.02 8.88 -7.50
C MET A 79 6.67 9.35 -6.07
N TYR A 80 5.63 10.18 -5.92
CA TYR A 80 5.16 10.65 -4.61
C TYR A 80 4.82 9.48 -3.66
N VAL A 81 4.00 8.53 -4.14
CA VAL A 81 3.64 7.35 -3.36
C VAL A 81 4.87 6.49 -3.05
N GLY A 82 5.79 6.33 -4.01
CA GLY A 82 7.04 5.59 -3.81
C GLY A 82 7.93 6.18 -2.72
N ILE A 83 8.08 7.51 -2.68
CA ILE A 83 8.88 8.20 -1.65
C ILE A 83 8.27 7.98 -0.27
N ILE A 84 6.95 8.13 -0.13
CA ILE A 84 6.26 7.92 1.15
C ILE A 84 6.48 6.51 1.68
N TYR A 85 6.40 5.48 0.82
CA TYR A 85 6.64 4.10 1.24
C TYR A 85 8.07 3.88 1.76
N ILE A 86 9.07 4.51 1.13
CA ILE A 86 10.46 4.41 1.61
C ILE A 86 10.61 5.06 2.99
N VAL A 87 10.07 6.27 3.16
CA VAL A 87 10.15 7.00 4.44
C VAL A 87 9.46 6.21 5.56
N LYS A 88 8.24 5.71 5.31
CA LYS A 88 7.50 4.89 6.29
C LYS A 88 8.22 3.58 6.63
N GLY A 89 8.85 2.94 5.64
CA GLY A 89 9.67 1.76 5.87
C GLY A 89 10.87 2.04 6.78
N VAL A 90 11.52 3.20 6.64
CA VAL A 90 12.63 3.59 7.53
C VAL A 90 12.13 3.98 8.92
N GLU A 91 11.01 4.69 9.03
CA GLU A 91 10.39 5.03 10.33
C GLU A 91 10.07 3.77 11.14
N GLU A 92 9.53 2.73 10.50
CA GLU A 92 9.25 1.45 11.15
C GLU A 92 10.53 0.75 11.63
N LEU A 93 11.58 0.75 10.81
CA LEU A 93 12.88 0.19 11.21
C LEU A 93 13.47 0.92 12.42
N VAL A 94 13.34 2.24 12.49
CA VAL A 94 13.81 3.05 13.62
C VAL A 94 12.94 2.82 14.87
N SER A 95 11.64 2.66 14.70
CA SER A 95 10.69 2.36 15.80
C SER A 95 11.04 1.07 16.55
N GLU A 96 11.52 0.05 15.83
CA GLU A 96 11.96 -1.23 16.43
C GLU A 96 13.12 -1.07 17.41
N PHE A 97 14.04 -0.12 17.18
CA PHE A 97 15.14 0.16 18.12
C PHE A 97 14.62 0.72 19.45
N SER A 98 13.57 1.55 19.39
CA SER A 98 12.99 2.16 20.59
C SER A 98 12.09 1.20 21.36
N THR A 99 11.37 0.31 20.66
CA THR A 99 10.31 -0.51 21.28
C THR A 99 10.81 -1.86 21.79
N LYS A 100 11.70 -2.54 21.03
CA LYS A 100 12.15 -3.91 21.35
C LYS A 100 13.62 -4.00 21.75
N GLY A 101 14.32 -2.87 21.77
CA GLY A 101 15.72 -2.74 22.18
C GLY A 101 16.72 -2.91 21.03
N SER A 102 17.97 -2.50 21.27
CA SER A 102 18.99 -2.36 20.22
C SER A 102 19.29 -3.66 19.46
N ALA A 103 19.26 -4.81 20.15
CA ALA A 103 19.52 -6.10 19.52
C ALA A 103 18.47 -6.46 18.45
N ALA A 104 17.20 -6.15 18.70
CA ALA A 104 16.11 -6.40 17.75
C ALA A 104 16.21 -5.46 16.54
N GLY A 105 16.54 -4.19 16.76
CA GLY A 105 16.71 -3.22 15.67
C GLY A 105 17.86 -3.54 14.73
N TYR A 106 19.00 -4.04 15.24
CA TYR A 106 20.10 -4.49 14.39
C TYR A 106 19.70 -5.71 13.56
N LEU A 107 18.98 -6.67 14.16
CA LEU A 107 18.51 -7.86 13.46
C LEU A 107 17.50 -7.50 12.35
N SER A 108 16.52 -6.65 12.63
CA SER A 108 15.51 -6.22 11.65
C SER A 108 16.15 -5.46 10.47
N SER A 109 17.11 -4.57 10.77
CA SER A 109 17.88 -3.84 9.75
C SER A 109 18.72 -4.79 8.88
N MET A 110 19.38 -5.77 9.48
CA MET A 110 20.14 -6.79 8.74
C MET A 110 19.24 -7.60 7.81
N ILE A 111 18.09 -8.07 8.29
CA ILE A 111 17.12 -8.83 7.48
C ILE A 111 16.58 -7.97 6.34
N ALA A 112 16.24 -6.70 6.60
CA ALA A 112 15.73 -5.79 5.57
C ALA A 112 16.73 -5.57 4.43
N ILE A 113 18.00 -5.34 4.76
CA ILE A 113 19.07 -5.15 3.75
C ILE A 113 19.32 -6.45 2.98
N LEU A 114 19.42 -7.59 3.68
CA LEU A 114 19.63 -8.89 3.04
C LEU A 114 18.49 -9.23 2.07
N TYR A 115 17.25 -9.09 2.51
CA TYR A 115 16.07 -9.35 1.68
C TYR A 115 16.03 -8.44 0.46
N SER A 116 16.27 -7.13 0.65
CA SER A 116 16.34 -6.17 -0.46
C SER A 116 17.40 -6.58 -1.48
N ARG A 117 18.55 -7.09 -1.02
CA ARG A 117 19.63 -7.47 -1.92
C ARG A 117 19.39 -8.79 -2.64
N LEU A 118 18.80 -9.76 -1.95
CA LEU A 118 18.36 -11.02 -2.56
C LEU A 118 17.28 -10.79 -3.61
N TYR A 119 16.34 -9.87 -3.36
CA TYR A 119 15.31 -9.51 -4.34
C TYR A 119 15.88 -8.83 -5.59
N MET A 120 16.85 -7.91 -5.42
CA MET A 120 17.51 -7.31 -6.58
C MET A 120 18.30 -8.34 -7.39
N LEU A 121 18.92 -9.30 -6.70
CA LEU A 121 19.58 -10.42 -7.36
C LEU A 121 18.56 -11.28 -8.11
N SER A 122 17.45 -11.71 -7.50
CA SER A 122 16.42 -12.51 -8.16
C SER A 122 15.89 -11.84 -9.43
N ARG A 123 15.64 -10.53 -9.38
CA ARG A 123 15.23 -9.75 -10.55
C ARG A 123 16.27 -9.75 -11.68
N SER A 124 17.56 -9.79 -11.37
CA SER A 124 18.60 -9.89 -12.40
C SER A 124 18.60 -11.24 -13.12
N TRP A 125 18.17 -12.31 -12.44
CA TRP A 125 18.01 -13.64 -13.04
C TRP A 125 16.76 -13.74 -13.92
N ASP A 126 15.69 -13.00 -13.61
CA ASP A 126 14.51 -12.90 -14.49
C ASP A 126 14.84 -12.26 -15.85
N GLN A 127 15.88 -11.42 -15.89
CA GLN A 127 16.37 -10.78 -17.11
C GLN A 127 17.45 -11.60 -17.84
N ALA A 128 17.88 -12.72 -17.26
CA ALA A 128 18.92 -13.56 -17.85
C ALA A 128 18.34 -14.41 -19.00
N PRO A 129 19.11 -14.62 -20.09
CA PRO A 129 18.70 -15.50 -21.19
C PRO A 129 18.39 -16.92 -20.68
N SER A 130 17.33 -17.54 -21.20
CA SER A 130 16.74 -18.82 -20.77
C SER A 130 17.63 -20.08 -20.90
N GLY A 131 18.93 -19.92 -21.19
CA GLY A 131 19.90 -21.01 -21.30
C GLY A 131 20.82 -21.19 -20.09
N ASN A 132 20.64 -20.38 -19.03
CA ASN A 132 21.46 -20.49 -17.82
C ASN A 132 20.86 -21.52 -16.85
N LEU A 133 21.62 -22.58 -16.54
CA LEU A 133 21.25 -23.64 -15.57
C LEU A 133 20.81 -23.12 -14.19
N GLY A 134 21.18 -21.88 -13.84
CA GLY A 134 20.72 -21.20 -12.62
C GLY A 134 19.25 -20.80 -12.64
N ALA A 135 18.71 -20.35 -13.79
CA ALA A 135 17.32 -19.87 -13.94
C ALA A 135 16.28 -20.96 -13.66
N GLU A 136 16.57 -22.19 -14.06
CA GLU A 136 15.70 -23.36 -13.84
C GLU A 136 15.57 -23.73 -12.35
N ALA A 137 16.65 -23.56 -11.56
CA ALA A 137 16.62 -23.76 -10.12
C ALA A 137 15.80 -22.67 -9.41
N TYR A 138 15.81 -21.42 -9.89
CA TYR A 138 15.04 -20.32 -9.29
C TYR A 138 13.53 -20.55 -9.36
N TRP A 139 13.01 -21.05 -10.49
CA TRP A 139 11.57 -21.34 -10.65
C TRP A 139 11.03 -22.39 -9.67
N GLN A 140 11.89 -23.28 -9.15
CA GLN A 140 11.48 -24.28 -8.15
C GLN A 140 11.47 -23.73 -6.71
N ILE A 141 12.17 -22.63 -6.43
CA ILE A 141 12.32 -22.05 -5.08
C ILE A 141 11.33 -20.89 -4.86
N MET A 142 10.87 -20.21 -5.93
CA MET A 142 9.89 -19.11 -5.84
C MET A 142 8.58 -19.45 -5.11
N PRO A 143 8.00 -20.67 -5.20
CA PRO A 143 6.81 -21.02 -4.45
C PRO A 143 7.04 -21.08 -2.93
N MET A 144 8.28 -21.31 -2.47
CA MET A 144 8.62 -21.35 -1.04
C MET A 144 8.85 -19.96 -0.43
N LEU A 145 9.20 -18.97 -1.26
CA LEU A 145 9.40 -17.56 -0.91
C LEU A 145 8.21 -16.67 -1.27
N SER A 146 7.04 -17.24 -1.59
CA SER A 146 5.81 -16.48 -1.93
C SER A 146 4.59 -16.80 -1.05
N ALA A 147 4.73 -17.64 -0.02
CA ALA A 147 3.74 -17.79 1.07
C ALA A 147 4.41 -17.42 2.42
N PRO A 148 3.98 -16.39 3.19
CA PRO A 148 2.75 -15.60 3.18
C PRO A 148 3.03 -14.07 3.19
N TYR A 149 3.20 -13.44 2.03
CA TYR A 149 3.68 -12.04 1.93
C TYR A 149 2.56 -10.99 1.88
N SER A 150 1.32 -11.37 2.13
CA SER A 150 0.20 -10.42 2.23
C SER A 150 0.15 -9.69 3.58
N TRP A 151 0.86 -10.15 4.62
CA TRP A 151 0.72 -9.61 5.97
C TRP A 151 1.58 -8.36 6.26
N TRP A 152 2.75 -8.22 5.63
CA TRP A 152 3.61 -7.05 5.84
C TRP A 152 3.14 -5.83 5.05
N ALA A 153 2.64 -6.03 3.81
CA ALA A 153 1.99 -4.97 3.05
C ALA A 153 0.70 -4.48 3.72
N PHE A 154 0.01 -5.33 4.48
CA PHE A 154 -1.19 -4.96 5.24
C PHE A 154 -0.87 -4.16 6.52
N GLN A 155 0.26 -4.44 7.17
CA GLN A 155 0.71 -3.68 8.34
C GLN A 155 1.14 -2.25 7.96
N VAL A 156 1.80 -2.06 6.82
CA VAL A 156 2.18 -0.73 6.33
C VAL A 156 0.96 0.06 5.82
N SER A 157 -0.06 -0.58 5.25
CA SER A 157 -1.35 0.05 4.93
C SER A 157 -2.19 0.43 6.16
N LEU A 158 -1.91 -0.12 7.33
CA LEU A 158 -2.60 0.23 8.58
C LEU A 158 -1.93 1.41 9.33
N ALA A 159 -0.67 1.71 9.01
CA ALA A 159 0.12 2.77 9.65
C ALA A 159 0.05 4.11 8.91
N ILE A 160 -0.76 4.20 7.86
CA ILE A 160 -1.07 5.45 7.19
C ILE A 160 -2.56 5.56 7.02
#